data_AF-A0A7S2I116-F1
#
_entry.id   AF-A0A7S2I116-F1
#
_cell.length_a   1.000
_cell.length_b   1.000
_cell.length_c   1.000
_cell.angle_alpha   90.00
_cell.angle_beta   90.00
_cell.angle_gamma   90.00
#
_symmetry.space_group_name_H-M   'P 1'
#
loop_
_entity.id
_entity.type
_entity.pdbx_description
1 polymer ?
#
loop_
_entity_poly.entity_id
_entity_poly.type
_entity_poly.pdbx_seq_one_letter_code
_entity_poly.pdbx_strand_id
1 'polypeptide(L)'
;RDVKPGNFLFGCGQPEGGCPIPIACSGDADAPLKLVDFGISGVVRRDRPGKRLLTRRAGTDGYMAPEVFLGQPYGPSADLFSLGAVMHKMISGQAPQWVADKAAYKFPGKVRWAALSASGRDLLGRLLSPDPAERPLACQAMQDPWLREMGVAAPQDISALFRECMDSVCEFAKRSKLQRSIMYSMVAFASLHSHQMEKLRVAFLAADTSSSGGLTRSNFAELARTYCREAIDVDAFFSAVNASHSGQISYSEWLGASAPRGW
;
A
#
# COMPACT_ATOMS: atom_id res chain seq x y z
N ARG A 1 -2.92 13.17 -2.40
CA ARG A 1 -3.55 14.45 -2.82
C ARG A 1 -3.92 14.51 -4.30
N ASP A 2 -3.48 13.53 -5.11
CA ASP A 2 -3.85 13.45 -6.53
C ASP A 2 -4.11 11.99 -6.93
N VAL A 3 -4.86 11.27 -6.11
CA VAL A 3 -5.21 9.88 -6.43
C VAL A 3 -6.20 9.89 -7.58
N LYS A 4 -5.77 9.43 -8.75
CA LYS A 4 -6.54 9.40 -10.00
C LYS A 4 -5.99 8.30 -10.92
N PRO A 5 -6.75 7.83 -11.92
CA PRO A 5 -6.30 6.73 -12.78
C PRO A 5 -4.97 7.02 -13.48
N GLY A 6 -4.73 8.26 -13.91
CA GLY A 6 -3.50 8.65 -14.59
C GLY A 6 -2.24 8.61 -13.71
N ASN A 7 -2.38 8.48 -12.39
CA ASN A 7 -1.26 8.36 -11.46
C ASN A 7 -1.05 6.92 -10.99
N PHE A 8 -1.72 5.94 -11.61
CA PHE A 8 -1.45 4.53 -11.40
C PHE A 8 -0.83 3.94 -12.66
N LEU A 9 0.33 3.31 -12.52
CA LEU A 9 0.99 2.58 -13.60
C LEU A 9 1.07 1.11 -13.24
N PHE A 10 0.87 0.24 -14.22
CA PHE A 10 1.15 -1.19 -14.07
C PHE A 10 2.65 -1.44 -14.20
N GLY A 11 3.20 -2.25 -13.30
CA GLY A 11 4.57 -2.74 -13.45
C GLY A 11 4.67 -3.64 -14.68
N CYS A 12 5.62 -3.35 -15.57
CA CYS A 12 5.91 -4.20 -16.70
C CYS A 12 6.78 -5.38 -16.23
N GLY A 13 6.31 -6.62 -16.37
CA GLY A 13 7.19 -7.78 -16.33
C GLY A 13 8.14 -7.69 -17.53
N GLN A 14 9.44 -7.95 -17.34
CA GLN A 14 10.30 -8.14 -18.50
C GLN A 14 9.74 -9.32 -19.30
N PRO A 15 9.53 -9.20 -20.63
CA PRO A 15 9.26 -10.37 -21.43
C PRO A 15 10.45 -11.32 -21.28
N GLU A 16 10.17 -12.60 -20.99
CA GLU A 16 11.17 -13.65 -21.13
C GLU A 16 11.71 -13.56 -22.58
N GLY A 17 12.92 -13.04 -22.77
CA GLY A 17 13.51 -12.89 -24.12
C GLY A 17 14.22 -11.58 -24.47
N GLY A 18 14.52 -10.68 -23.53
CA GLY A 18 15.53 -9.62 -23.78
C GLY A 18 15.18 -8.57 -24.84
N CYS A 19 13.90 -8.25 -25.02
CA CYS A 19 13.51 -7.14 -25.91
C CYS A 19 13.81 -5.78 -25.23
N PRO A 20 14.58 -4.86 -25.85
CA PRO A 20 15.04 -3.62 -25.19
C PRO A 20 14.05 -2.45 -25.23
N ILE A 21 12.78 -2.68 -25.59
CA ILE A 21 11.79 -1.61 -25.75
C ILE A 21 10.59 -1.89 -24.82
N PRO A 22 10.24 -0.99 -23.88
CA PRO A 22 9.08 -1.16 -23.03
C PRO A 22 7.82 -0.82 -23.82
N ILE A 23 7.40 -1.73 -24.70
CA ILE A 23 6.04 -1.74 -25.23
C ILE A 23 5.19 -2.26 -24.08
N ALA A 24 4.16 -1.50 -23.70
CA ALA A 24 3.21 -1.86 -22.67
C ALA A 24 2.81 -3.34 -22.82
N CYS A 25 3.21 -4.17 -21.85
CA CYS A 25 2.71 -5.53 -21.74
C CYS A 25 1.23 -5.43 -21.37
N SER A 26 0.39 -5.26 -22.38
CA SER A 26 -1.04 -5.45 -22.29
C SER A 26 -1.29 -6.95 -22.15
N GLY A 27 -1.55 -7.44 -20.94
CA GLY A 27 -2.05 -8.81 -20.80
C GLY A 27 -1.85 -9.51 -19.47
N ASP A 28 -0.90 -9.10 -18.62
CA ASP A 28 -0.77 -9.74 -17.31
C ASP A 28 -1.86 -9.22 -16.37
N ALA A 29 -2.89 -10.03 -16.17
CA ALA A 29 -3.99 -9.75 -15.23
C ALA A 29 -3.49 -9.49 -13.79
N ASP A 30 -2.27 -9.91 -13.46
CA ASP A 30 -1.65 -9.82 -12.14
C ASP A 30 -0.51 -8.80 -12.05
N ALA A 31 -0.35 -7.92 -13.06
CA ALA A 31 0.70 -6.90 -13.03
C ALA A 31 0.55 -5.97 -11.80
N PRO A 32 1.61 -5.74 -11.01
CA PRO A 32 1.50 -4.95 -9.79
C PRO A 32 1.19 -3.48 -10.11
N LEU A 33 0.15 -2.94 -9.49
CA LEU A 33 -0.22 -1.53 -9.62
C LEU A 33 0.67 -0.65 -8.74
N LYS A 34 1.27 0.39 -9.31
CA LYS A 34 2.15 1.34 -8.61
C LYS A 34 1.56 2.74 -8.67
N LEU A 35 1.45 3.38 -7.51
CA LEU A 35 1.12 4.80 -7.41
C LEU A 35 2.36 5.63 -7.76
N VAL A 36 2.19 6.58 -8.67
CA VAL A 36 3.25 7.49 -9.14
C VAL A 36 2.83 8.95 -8.95
N ASP A 37 3.73 9.86 -9.31
CA ASP A 37 3.55 11.32 -9.27
C ASP A 37 3.23 11.87 -7.87
N PHE A 38 4.29 12.07 -7.09
CA PHE A 38 4.22 12.69 -5.77
C PHE A 38 4.44 14.21 -5.80
N GLY A 39 4.38 14.85 -6.99
CA GLY A 39 4.75 16.26 -7.20
C GLY A 39 3.91 17.25 -6.39
N ILE A 40 2.69 16.87 -6.03
CA ILE A 40 1.82 17.68 -5.15
C ILE A 40 1.53 17.02 -3.79
N SER A 41 2.31 16.01 -3.41
CA SER A 41 2.19 15.39 -2.08
C SER A 41 2.47 16.42 -0.96
N GLY A 42 1.98 16.13 0.25
CA GLY A 42 2.14 17.00 1.40
C GLY A 42 2.38 16.17 2.64
N VAL A 43 3.26 16.62 3.53
CA VAL A 43 3.57 15.91 4.77
C VAL A 43 2.60 16.35 5.86
N VAL A 44 1.77 15.42 6.33
CA VAL A 44 0.95 15.61 7.52
C VAL A 44 1.73 15.11 8.73
N ARG A 45 2.20 16.03 9.56
CA ARG A 45 2.98 15.71 10.76
C ARG A 45 2.06 15.39 11.93
N ARG A 46 2.13 14.14 12.43
CA ARG A 46 1.36 13.68 13.60
C ARG A 46 1.95 14.17 14.93
N ASP A 47 3.23 14.52 14.94
CA ASP A 47 4.04 14.92 16.09
C ASP A 47 3.83 16.38 16.55
N ARG A 48 3.19 17.23 15.75
CA ARG A 48 2.97 18.65 16.09
C ARG A 48 1.49 19.00 16.24
N PRO A 49 1.03 19.42 17.43
CA PRO A 49 -0.30 20.00 17.61
C PRO A 49 -0.46 21.22 16.67
N GLY A 50 -1.57 21.29 15.91
CA GLY A 50 -1.91 22.44 15.07
C GLY A 50 -1.45 22.43 13.61
N LYS A 51 -0.51 21.55 13.19
CA LYS A 51 -0.10 21.37 11.77
C LYS A 51 -0.51 20.01 11.18
N ARG A 52 -1.70 19.54 11.58
CA ARG A 52 -2.23 18.22 11.17
C ARG A 52 -2.94 18.24 9.82
N LEU A 53 -3.28 19.42 9.29
CA LEU A 53 -4.11 19.56 8.11
C LEU A 53 -3.44 20.47 7.08
N LEU A 54 -3.67 20.13 5.82
CA LEU A 54 -3.24 20.88 4.65
C LEU A 54 -4.35 21.88 4.27
N THR A 55 -3.97 23.05 3.77
CA THR A 55 -4.92 24.10 3.38
C THR A 55 -4.83 24.46 1.90
N ARG A 56 -3.71 24.13 1.23
CA ARG A 56 -3.54 24.40 -0.19
C ARG A 56 -4.47 23.51 -1.01
N ARG A 57 -5.41 24.12 -1.74
CA ARG A 57 -6.19 23.44 -2.78
C ARG A 57 -5.26 22.89 -3.86
N ALA A 58 -5.23 21.57 -4.01
CA ALA A 58 -4.44 20.87 -5.00
C ALA A 58 -5.04 19.49 -5.25
N GLY A 59 -5.03 19.05 -6.52
CA GLY A 59 -5.61 17.78 -6.97
C GLY A 59 -6.29 17.94 -8.32
N THR A 60 -6.79 16.84 -8.87
CA THR A 60 -7.48 16.81 -10.16
C THR A 60 -9.00 16.89 -9.99
N ASP A 61 -9.64 17.71 -10.82
CA ASP A 61 -11.10 17.83 -10.86
C ASP A 61 -11.78 16.47 -11.07
N GLY A 62 -12.87 16.24 -10.33
CA GLY A 62 -13.59 14.96 -10.32
C GLY A 62 -13.03 13.91 -9.34
N TYR A 63 -11.82 14.10 -8.80
CA TYR A 63 -11.22 13.22 -7.78
C TYR A 63 -10.92 13.95 -6.48
N MET A 64 -10.81 15.28 -6.52
CA MET A 64 -10.55 16.12 -5.35
C MET A 64 -11.71 16.05 -4.33
N ALA A 65 -11.40 15.84 -3.05
CA ALA A 65 -12.44 15.77 -2.01
C ALA A 65 -13.20 17.10 -1.84
N PRO A 66 -14.48 17.09 -1.38
CA PRO A 66 -15.28 18.31 -1.19
C PRO A 66 -14.59 19.38 -0.35
N GLU A 67 -14.01 18.98 0.78
CA GLU A 67 -13.30 19.89 1.69
C GLU A 67 -12.09 20.54 1.02
N VAL A 68 -11.41 19.84 0.11
CA VAL A 68 -10.28 20.40 -0.66
C VAL A 68 -10.80 21.38 -1.71
N PHE A 69 -11.91 21.06 -2.38
CA PHE A 69 -12.56 21.92 -3.37
C PHE A 69 -13.03 23.24 -2.74
N LEU A 70 -13.55 23.17 -1.51
CA LEU A 70 -14.02 24.28 -0.70
C LEU A 70 -12.88 25.05 0.00
N GLY A 71 -11.62 24.64 -0.16
CA GLY A 71 -10.46 25.28 0.47
C GLY A 71 -10.40 25.12 2.00
N GLN A 72 -11.11 24.13 2.54
CA GLN A 72 -11.10 23.81 3.97
C GLN A 72 -9.82 23.04 4.33
N PRO A 73 -9.38 23.07 5.61
CA PRO A 73 -8.30 22.22 6.07
C PRO A 73 -8.63 20.73 5.92
N TYR A 74 -7.72 19.97 5.33
CA TYR A 74 -7.94 18.55 5.03
C TYR A 74 -6.75 17.68 5.40
N GLY A 75 -7.01 16.38 5.57
CA GLY A 75 -6.03 15.38 5.96
C GLY A 75 -5.99 14.19 5.00
N PRO A 76 -5.44 13.04 5.45
CA PRO A 76 -5.36 11.83 4.63
C PRO A 76 -6.71 11.31 4.12
N SER A 77 -7.82 11.59 4.81
CA SER A 77 -9.18 11.22 4.37
C SER A 77 -9.58 11.81 3.02
N ALA A 78 -8.92 12.87 2.55
CA ALA A 78 -9.12 13.40 1.21
C ALA A 78 -8.70 12.38 0.12
N ASP A 79 -7.63 11.60 0.37
CA ASP A 79 -7.18 10.58 -0.57
C ASP A 79 -8.13 9.38 -0.63
N LEU A 80 -8.88 9.11 0.43
CA LEU A 80 -9.89 8.05 0.46
C LEU A 80 -11.13 8.44 -0.35
N PHE A 81 -11.49 9.72 -0.36
CA PHE A 81 -12.50 10.23 -1.29
C PHE A 81 -12.04 10.08 -2.73
N SER A 82 -10.80 10.49 -3.03
CA SER A 82 -10.22 10.33 -4.36
C SER A 82 -10.20 8.87 -4.82
N LEU A 83 -9.89 7.93 -3.92
CA LEU A 83 -10.00 6.49 -4.19
C LEU A 83 -11.44 6.06 -4.50
N GLY A 84 -12.43 6.55 -3.75
CA GLY A 84 -13.85 6.34 -4.04
C GLY A 84 -14.25 6.88 -5.43
N ALA A 85 -13.71 8.03 -5.83
CA ALA A 85 -13.95 8.61 -7.15
C ALA A 85 -13.30 7.80 -8.28
N VAL A 86 -12.12 7.22 -8.05
CA VAL A 86 -11.50 6.25 -8.97
C VAL A 86 -12.38 5.00 -9.09
N MET A 87 -12.81 4.42 -7.97
CA MET A 87 -13.71 3.26 -7.94
C MET A 87 -15.00 3.54 -8.70
N HIS A 88 -15.64 4.69 -8.44
CA HIS A 88 -16.81 5.16 -9.17
C HIS A 88 -16.58 5.17 -10.68
N LYS A 89 -15.44 5.72 -11.13
CA LYS A 89 -15.11 5.80 -12.55
C LYS A 89 -14.90 4.41 -13.16
N MET A 90 -14.29 3.47 -12.44
CA MET A 90 -14.13 2.10 -12.93
C MET A 90 -15.49 1.41 -13.15
N ILE A 91 -16.46 1.64 -12.27
CA ILE A 91 -17.80 1.03 -12.35
C ILE A 91 -18.69 1.72 -13.38
N SER A 92 -18.70 3.06 -13.37
CA SER A 92 -19.64 3.84 -14.19
C SER A 92 -19.09 4.21 -15.57
N GLY A 93 -17.77 4.18 -15.75
CA GLY A 93 -17.06 4.74 -16.90
C GLY A 93 -16.88 6.27 -16.84
N GLN A 94 -17.40 6.93 -15.80
CA GLN A 94 -17.46 8.40 -15.71
C GLN A 94 -16.95 8.90 -14.36
N ALA A 95 -16.20 10.00 -14.37
CA ALA A 95 -15.76 10.63 -13.13
C ALA A 95 -16.92 11.37 -12.44
N PRO A 96 -16.92 11.48 -11.10
CA PRO A 96 -17.79 12.42 -10.38
C PRO A 96 -17.62 13.86 -10.90
N GLN A 97 -18.69 14.65 -10.83
CA GLN A 97 -18.72 16.04 -11.28
C GLN A 97 -19.04 16.96 -10.10
N TRP A 98 -18.17 17.93 -9.85
CA TRP A 98 -18.44 18.97 -8.85
C TRP A 98 -19.50 19.95 -9.37
N VAL A 99 -20.52 20.21 -8.55
CA VAL A 99 -21.65 21.10 -8.87
C VAL A 99 -21.56 22.28 -7.91
N ALA A 100 -20.98 23.38 -8.39
CA ALA A 100 -20.53 24.51 -7.55
C ALA A 100 -21.68 25.22 -6.83
N ASP A 101 -22.82 25.40 -7.49
CA ASP A 101 -24.04 25.99 -6.92
C ASP A 101 -24.61 25.17 -5.74
N LYS A 102 -24.36 23.86 -5.74
CA LYS A 102 -24.82 22.94 -4.68
C LYS A 102 -23.73 22.58 -3.68
N ALA A 103 -22.50 23.03 -3.91
CA ALA A 103 -21.30 22.61 -3.17
C ALA A 103 -21.24 21.08 -2.98
N ALA A 104 -21.59 20.32 -4.01
CA ALA A 104 -21.77 18.87 -3.92
C ALA A 104 -21.33 18.15 -5.19
N TYR A 105 -21.02 16.85 -5.04
CA TYR A 105 -20.74 15.98 -6.18
C TYR A 105 -22.01 15.38 -6.78
N LYS A 106 -22.10 15.44 -8.10
CA LYS A 106 -22.99 14.60 -8.91
C LYS A 106 -22.22 13.37 -9.36
N PHE A 107 -22.84 12.20 -9.21
CA PHE A 107 -22.28 10.91 -9.58
C PHE A 107 -22.99 10.39 -10.82
N PRO A 108 -22.50 10.69 -12.04
CA PRO A 108 -23.15 10.26 -13.26
C PRO A 108 -23.01 8.75 -13.42
N GLY A 109 -24.00 8.09 -14.02
CA GLY A 109 -24.00 6.63 -14.10
C GLY A 109 -24.20 5.91 -12.77
N LYS A 110 -24.65 6.60 -11.69
CA LYS A 110 -24.94 6.00 -10.38
C LYS A 110 -25.88 4.78 -10.43
N VAL A 111 -26.75 4.69 -11.44
CA VAL A 111 -27.56 3.49 -11.70
C VAL A 111 -26.72 2.22 -11.85
N ARG A 112 -25.48 2.32 -12.37
CA ARG A 112 -24.55 1.20 -12.51
C ARG A 112 -24.01 0.69 -11.17
N TRP A 113 -24.18 1.43 -10.08
CA TRP A 113 -23.86 0.94 -8.73
C TRP A 113 -24.75 -0.25 -8.33
N ALA A 114 -25.92 -0.40 -8.97
CA ALA A 114 -26.76 -1.58 -8.77
C ALA A 114 -26.06 -2.88 -9.18
N ALA A 115 -25.05 -2.82 -10.06
CA ALA A 115 -24.24 -3.97 -10.45
C ALA A 115 -23.23 -4.41 -9.37
N LEU A 116 -22.94 -3.55 -8.38
CA LEU A 116 -22.14 -3.95 -7.22
C LEU A 116 -22.95 -4.82 -6.26
N SER A 117 -22.27 -5.62 -5.44
CA SER A 117 -22.89 -6.21 -4.25
C SER A 117 -23.33 -5.11 -3.27
N ALA A 118 -24.16 -5.48 -2.29
CA ALA A 118 -24.55 -4.56 -1.22
C ALA A 118 -23.32 -4.07 -0.43
N SER A 119 -22.37 -4.97 -0.13
CA SER A 119 -21.09 -4.65 0.52
C SER A 119 -20.27 -3.64 -0.30
N GLY A 120 -20.17 -3.81 -1.62
CA GLY A 120 -19.43 -2.90 -2.48
C GLY A 120 -20.06 -1.52 -2.61
N ARG A 121 -21.39 -1.44 -2.63
CA ARG A 121 -22.10 -0.14 -2.58
C ARG A 121 -21.86 0.58 -1.26
N ASP A 122 -21.87 -0.16 -0.15
CA ASP A 122 -21.62 0.41 1.18
C ASP A 122 -20.22 1.01 1.29
N LEU A 123 -19.18 0.25 0.89
CA LEU A 123 -17.80 0.76 0.87
C LEU A 123 -17.66 2.00 -0.03
N LEU A 124 -18.20 1.95 -1.25
CA LEU A 124 -18.18 3.09 -2.18
C LEU A 124 -18.88 4.32 -1.58
N GLY A 125 -20.01 4.12 -0.91
CA GLY A 125 -20.75 5.18 -0.23
C GLY A 125 -19.95 5.84 0.88
N ARG A 126 -19.30 5.04 1.75
CA ARG A 126 -18.44 5.54 2.83
C ARG A 126 -17.22 6.29 2.30
N LEU A 127 -16.55 5.78 1.26
CA LEU A 127 -15.42 6.47 0.63
C LEU A 127 -15.82 7.83 0.03
N LEU A 128 -17.01 7.89 -0.59
CA LEU A 128 -17.55 9.10 -1.22
C LEU A 128 -18.34 10.01 -0.26
N SER A 129 -18.27 9.77 1.06
CA SER A 129 -18.96 10.60 2.03
C SER A 129 -18.48 12.06 1.96
N PRO A 130 -19.39 13.06 1.94
CA PRO A 130 -19.01 14.46 2.02
C PRO A 130 -18.25 14.79 3.29
N ASP A 131 -18.64 14.19 4.42
CA ASP A 131 -17.95 14.37 5.71
C ASP A 131 -16.68 13.51 5.74
N PRO A 132 -15.49 14.11 5.91
CA PRO A 132 -14.23 13.38 6.00
C PRO A 132 -14.14 12.44 7.21
N ALA A 133 -14.90 12.67 8.28
CA ALA A 133 -14.90 11.84 9.50
C ALA A 133 -15.62 10.50 9.31
N GLU A 134 -16.60 10.46 8.40
CA GLU A 134 -17.36 9.25 8.05
C GLU A 134 -16.59 8.33 7.08
N ARG A 135 -15.46 8.80 6.55
CA ARG A 135 -14.63 8.01 5.63
C ARG A 135 -13.74 7.06 6.44
N PRO A 136 -13.63 5.78 6.05
CA PRO A 136 -12.75 4.84 6.72
C PRO A 136 -11.30 5.26 6.55
N LEU A 137 -10.45 4.90 7.52
CA LEU A 137 -9.00 4.91 7.31
C LEU A 137 -8.62 3.87 6.24
N ALA A 138 -7.49 4.06 5.55
CA ALA A 138 -7.05 3.11 4.52
C ALA A 138 -6.91 1.67 5.05
N CYS A 139 -6.37 1.49 6.26
CA CYS A 139 -6.28 0.18 6.91
C CYS A 139 -7.66 -0.42 7.21
N GLN A 140 -8.64 0.40 7.58
CA GLN A 140 -10.02 -0.07 7.81
C GLN A 140 -10.69 -0.46 6.50
N ALA A 141 -10.49 0.34 5.43
CA ALA A 141 -11.01 0.04 4.11
C ALA A 141 -10.43 -1.28 3.56
N MET A 142 -9.15 -1.57 3.79
CA MET A 142 -8.53 -2.85 3.39
C MET A 142 -9.18 -4.08 4.06
N GLN A 143 -9.74 -3.90 5.25
CA GLN A 143 -10.40 -4.97 6.01
C GLN A 143 -11.89 -5.08 5.69
N ASP A 144 -12.39 -4.29 4.75
CA ASP A 144 -13.79 -4.23 4.39
C ASP A 144 -14.31 -5.58 3.87
N PRO A 145 -15.53 -6.01 4.24
CA PRO A 145 -16.12 -7.25 3.75
C PRO A 145 -16.09 -7.36 2.22
N TRP A 146 -16.32 -6.26 1.49
CA TRP A 146 -16.34 -6.32 0.03
C TRP A 146 -14.97 -6.67 -0.56
N LEU A 147 -13.88 -6.12 -0.03
CA LEU A 147 -12.52 -6.43 -0.50
C LEU A 147 -12.09 -7.84 -0.09
N ARG A 148 -12.54 -8.31 1.08
CA ARG A 148 -12.30 -9.68 1.55
C ARG A 148 -13.05 -10.72 0.70
N GLU A 149 -14.30 -10.45 0.33
CA GLU A 149 -15.14 -11.30 -0.53
C GLU A 149 -14.56 -11.45 -1.94
N MET A 150 -13.98 -10.37 -2.48
CA MET A 150 -13.39 -10.34 -3.83
C MET A 150 -12.08 -11.13 -3.95
N GLY A 151 -11.62 -11.79 -2.88
CA GLY A 151 -10.48 -12.69 -2.96
C GLY A 151 -9.18 -11.97 -3.31
N VAL A 152 -8.96 -10.76 -2.79
CA VAL A 152 -7.58 -10.23 -2.63
C VAL A 152 -6.92 -11.16 -1.61
N ALA A 153 -6.38 -12.25 -2.14
CA ALA A 153 -6.51 -13.58 -1.56
C ALA A 153 -5.87 -13.73 -0.18
N ALA A 154 -6.56 -14.47 0.70
CA ALA A 154 -5.89 -15.20 1.75
C ALA A 154 -4.76 -16.01 1.09
N PRO A 155 -3.53 -15.96 1.63
CA PRO A 155 -2.41 -16.63 1.00
C PRO A 155 -2.72 -18.13 0.80
N GLN A 156 -2.23 -18.67 -0.32
CA GLN A 156 -1.81 -20.08 -0.38
C GLN A 156 -0.97 -20.40 0.88
N ASP A 157 -0.81 -21.65 1.29
CA ASP A 157 0.04 -21.95 2.45
C ASP A 157 1.47 -21.41 2.25
N ILE A 158 1.73 -20.23 2.82
CA ILE A 158 3.00 -19.51 2.76
C ILE A 158 3.88 -19.84 3.97
N SER A 159 3.51 -20.84 4.78
CA SER A 159 4.27 -21.22 5.98
C SER A 159 5.70 -21.62 5.63
N ALA A 160 5.91 -22.28 4.49
CA ALA A 160 7.24 -22.63 4.00
C ALA A 160 8.07 -21.37 3.67
N LEU A 161 7.47 -20.42 2.96
CA LEU A 161 8.09 -19.15 2.62
C LEU A 161 8.42 -18.33 3.87
N PHE A 162 7.54 -18.32 4.87
CA PHE A 162 7.81 -17.65 6.14
C PHE A 162 8.97 -18.28 6.90
N ARG A 163 9.09 -19.61 6.93
CA ARG A 163 10.25 -20.30 7.52
C ARG A 163 11.54 -19.88 6.82
N GLU A 164 11.56 -19.87 5.49
CA GLU A 164 12.73 -19.43 4.72
C GLU A 164 13.11 -17.97 5.01
N CYS A 165 12.12 -17.06 5.03
CA CYS A 165 12.34 -15.65 5.34
C CYS A 165 12.87 -15.47 6.77
N MET A 166 12.30 -16.17 7.75
CA MET A 166 12.70 -16.05 9.16
C MET A 166 14.06 -16.67 9.43
N ASP A 167 14.44 -17.75 8.75
CA ASP A 167 15.80 -18.30 8.79
C ASP A 167 16.81 -17.24 8.28
N SER A 168 16.53 -16.58 7.16
CA SER A 168 17.37 -15.48 6.64
C SER A 168 17.43 -14.29 7.59
N VAL A 169 16.29 -13.85 8.13
CA VAL A 169 16.19 -12.74 9.10
C VAL A 169 17.00 -13.03 10.35
N CYS A 170 16.93 -14.26 10.88
CA CYS A 170 17.67 -14.62 12.09
C CYS A 170 19.18 -14.58 11.86
N GLU A 171 19.64 -15.09 10.72
CA GLU A 171 21.04 -15.04 10.32
C GLU A 171 21.50 -13.60 10.04
N PHE A 172 20.65 -12.80 9.41
CA PHE A 172 20.89 -11.38 9.18
C PHE A 172 21.10 -10.62 10.50
N ALA A 173 20.22 -10.84 11.48
CA ALA A 173 20.29 -10.15 12.77
C ALA A 173 21.59 -10.43 13.53
N LYS A 174 22.15 -11.64 13.42
CA LYS A 174 23.42 -12.05 14.02
C LYS A 174 24.66 -11.41 13.38
N ARG A 175 24.55 -10.84 12.17
CA ARG A 175 25.67 -10.23 11.43
C ARG A 175 26.10 -8.88 12.01
N SER A 176 27.35 -8.51 11.73
CA SER A 176 27.87 -7.20 12.09
C SER A 176 27.13 -6.08 11.36
N LYS A 177 27.14 -4.87 11.93
CA LYS A 177 26.49 -3.70 11.32
C LYS A 177 26.97 -3.45 9.89
N LEU A 178 28.27 -3.64 9.62
CA LEU A 178 28.85 -3.48 8.28
C LEU A 178 28.26 -4.48 7.28
N GLN A 179 28.19 -5.77 7.66
CA GLN A 179 27.62 -6.81 6.79
C GLN A 179 26.14 -6.53 6.48
N ARG A 180 25.36 -6.10 7.49
CA ARG A 180 23.95 -5.73 7.31
C ARG A 180 23.79 -4.54 6.35
N SER A 181 24.63 -3.51 6.49
CA SER A 181 24.62 -2.36 5.57
C SER A 181 24.95 -2.74 4.12
N ILE A 182 25.86 -3.68 3.91
CA ILE A 182 26.18 -4.20 2.57
C ILE A 182 24.96 -4.88 1.96
N MET A 183 24.31 -5.78 2.71
CA MET A 183 23.11 -6.50 2.24
C MET A 183 21.96 -5.55 1.89
N TYR A 184 21.72 -4.50 2.68
CA TYR A 184 20.73 -3.47 2.32
C TYR A 184 21.04 -2.77 1.00
N SER A 185 22.31 -2.47 0.75
CA SER A 185 22.73 -1.88 -0.51
C SER A 185 22.48 -2.83 -1.68
N MET A 186 22.76 -4.12 -1.51
CA MET A 186 22.57 -5.13 -2.56
C MET A 186 21.11 -5.23 -3.01
N VAL A 187 20.17 -5.19 -2.07
CA VAL A 187 18.73 -5.18 -2.39
C VAL A 187 18.31 -3.88 -3.09
N ALA A 188 18.88 -2.74 -2.72
CA ALA A 188 18.57 -1.46 -3.37
C ALA A 188 19.02 -1.41 -4.85
N PHE A 189 20.09 -2.15 -5.20
CA PHE A 189 20.64 -2.19 -6.56
C PHE A 189 20.20 -3.41 -7.38
N ALA A 190 19.62 -4.43 -6.75
CA ALA A 190 19.16 -5.61 -7.46
C ALA A 190 17.91 -5.30 -8.31
N SER A 191 17.81 -5.94 -9.48
CA SER A 191 16.66 -5.78 -10.37
C SER A 191 15.37 -6.20 -9.65
N LEU A 192 14.49 -5.22 -9.41
CA LEU A 192 13.20 -5.32 -8.71
C LEU A 192 12.15 -6.22 -9.40
N HIS A 193 12.54 -7.04 -10.38
CA HIS A 193 11.66 -7.79 -11.27
C HIS A 193 11.91 -9.31 -11.24
N SER A 194 12.72 -9.82 -10.31
CA SER A 194 12.87 -11.26 -10.16
C SER A 194 11.68 -11.87 -9.43
N HIS A 195 11.28 -13.09 -9.83
CA HIS A 195 10.27 -13.91 -9.15
C HIS A 195 10.51 -14.03 -7.62
N GLN A 196 11.76 -13.90 -7.18
CA GLN A 196 12.13 -13.91 -5.77
C GLN A 196 11.65 -12.66 -5.01
N MET A 197 11.69 -11.48 -5.61
CA MET A 197 11.16 -10.25 -4.99
C MET A 197 9.65 -10.30 -4.83
N GLU A 198 8.97 -10.94 -5.78
CA GLU A 198 7.54 -11.14 -5.68
C GLU A 198 7.16 -12.05 -4.51
N LYS A 199 7.92 -13.12 -4.26
CA LYS A 199 7.74 -13.96 -3.06
C LYS A 199 7.92 -13.15 -1.78
N LEU A 200 9.02 -12.39 -1.66
CA LEU A 200 9.25 -11.59 -0.45
C LEU A 200 8.19 -10.49 -0.26
N ARG A 201 7.65 -9.95 -1.36
CA ARG A 201 6.50 -9.02 -1.35
C ARG A 201 5.25 -9.68 -0.78
N VAL A 202 4.93 -10.87 -1.24
CA VAL A 202 3.78 -11.65 -0.74
C VAL A 202 3.95 -11.92 0.76
N ALA A 203 5.13 -12.37 1.19
CA ALA A 203 5.41 -12.61 2.61
C ALA A 203 5.28 -11.32 3.45
N PHE A 204 5.81 -10.19 2.98
CA PHE A 204 5.70 -8.91 3.67
C PHE A 204 4.24 -8.47 3.85
N LEU A 205 3.45 -8.52 2.77
CA LEU A 205 2.04 -8.11 2.83
C LEU A 205 1.21 -9.02 3.72
N ALA A 206 1.48 -10.33 3.70
CA ALA A 206 0.80 -11.28 4.58
C ALA A 206 1.22 -11.12 6.05
N ALA A 207 2.46 -10.68 6.30
CA ALA A 207 2.97 -10.41 7.65
C ALA A 207 2.42 -9.11 8.26
N ASP A 208 2.07 -8.11 7.45
CA ASP A 208 1.45 -6.86 7.93
C ASP A 208 -0.06 -7.05 8.23
N THR A 209 -0.36 -7.89 9.20
CA THR A 209 -1.73 -8.18 9.65
C THR A 209 -2.46 -6.95 10.19
N SER A 210 -1.71 -5.92 10.61
CA SER A 210 -2.22 -4.62 11.05
C SER A 210 -2.52 -3.65 9.91
N SER A 211 -2.08 -3.94 8.68
CA SER A 211 -2.15 -3.04 7.53
C SER A 211 -1.57 -1.66 7.83
N SER A 212 -0.46 -1.60 8.57
CA SER A 212 0.24 -0.36 8.90
C SER A 212 1.13 0.18 7.78
N GLY A 213 1.42 -0.63 6.76
CA GLY A 213 2.40 -0.34 5.70
C GLY A 213 3.84 -0.70 6.09
N GLY A 214 4.02 -1.44 7.18
CA GLY A 214 5.29 -1.81 7.78
C GLY A 214 5.08 -2.88 8.85
N LEU A 215 6.08 -3.74 9.08
CA LEU A 215 5.97 -4.78 10.11
C LEU A 215 6.26 -4.19 11.47
N THR A 216 5.23 -4.12 12.32
CA THR A 216 5.38 -3.71 13.71
C THR A 216 6.16 -4.76 14.51
N ARG A 217 6.65 -4.37 15.69
CA ARG A 217 7.23 -5.32 16.65
C ARG A 217 6.28 -6.50 16.92
N SER A 218 4.98 -6.25 17.03
CA SER A 218 3.99 -7.28 17.29
C SER A 218 3.88 -8.27 16.12
N ASN A 219 3.83 -7.79 14.87
CA ASN A 219 3.85 -8.67 13.70
C ASN A 219 5.13 -9.51 13.67
N PHE A 220 6.28 -8.88 13.90
CA PHE A 220 7.57 -9.57 13.93
C PHE A 220 7.66 -10.63 15.03
N ALA A 221 7.16 -10.33 16.23
CA ALA A 221 7.13 -11.26 17.35
C ALA A 221 6.24 -12.49 17.06
N GLU A 222 5.12 -12.29 16.37
CA GLU A 222 4.23 -13.37 15.96
C GLU A 222 4.89 -14.27 14.90
N LEU A 223 5.53 -13.68 13.89
CA LEU A 223 6.31 -14.44 12.90
C LEU A 223 7.43 -15.22 13.56
N ALA A 224 8.20 -14.59 14.45
CA ALA A 224 9.31 -15.22 15.14
C ALA A 224 8.84 -16.40 15.99
N ARG A 225 7.77 -16.22 16.77
CA ARG A 225 7.20 -17.29 17.60
C ARG A 225 6.73 -18.49 16.77
N THR A 226 6.22 -18.24 15.57
CA THR A 226 5.56 -19.27 14.74
C THR A 226 6.54 -19.99 13.81
N TYR A 227 7.53 -19.27 13.27
CA TYR A 227 8.36 -19.75 12.16
C TYR A 227 9.86 -19.81 12.46
N CYS A 228 10.36 -19.21 13.54
CA CYS A 228 11.76 -19.43 13.93
C CYS A 228 11.93 -20.83 14.52
N ARG A 229 13.01 -21.51 14.14
CA ARG A 229 13.35 -22.84 14.65
C ARG A 229 13.83 -22.81 16.10
N GLU A 230 14.39 -21.69 16.52
CA GLU A 230 14.98 -21.47 17.83
C GLU A 230 14.35 -20.24 18.49
N ALA A 231 14.35 -20.22 19.83
CA ALA A 231 13.93 -19.04 20.57
C ALA A 231 14.94 -17.90 20.33
N ILE A 232 14.45 -16.73 19.93
CA ILE A 232 15.26 -15.55 19.67
C ILE A 232 14.91 -14.42 20.63
N ASP A 233 15.87 -13.51 20.85
CA ASP A 233 15.59 -12.20 21.43
C ASP A 233 14.90 -11.32 20.36
N VAL A 234 13.57 -11.28 20.44
CA VAL A 234 12.71 -10.55 19.51
C VAL A 234 13.07 -9.07 19.45
N ASP A 235 13.42 -8.45 20.58
CA ASP A 235 13.73 -7.02 20.65
C ASP A 235 15.07 -6.69 20.01
N ALA A 236 16.09 -7.52 20.29
CA ALA A 236 17.39 -7.39 19.66
C ALA A 236 17.32 -7.60 18.14
N PHE A 237 16.58 -8.63 17.69
CA PHE A 237 16.47 -8.96 16.27
C PHE A 237 15.63 -7.93 15.52
N PHE A 238 14.51 -7.49 16.10
CA PHE A 238 13.72 -6.41 15.53
C PHE A 238 14.55 -5.13 15.38
N SER A 239 15.33 -4.77 16.41
CA SER A 239 16.21 -3.60 16.37
C SER A 239 17.36 -3.75 15.37
N ALA A 240 17.84 -4.97 15.14
CA ALA A 240 18.87 -5.26 14.15
C ALA A 240 18.36 -5.05 12.71
N VAL A 241 17.10 -5.38 12.44
CA VAL A 241 16.46 -5.22 11.13
C VAL A 241 15.94 -3.79 10.92
N ASN A 242 15.36 -3.16 11.94
CA ASN A 242 14.84 -1.79 11.89
C ASN A 242 15.97 -0.74 11.94
N ALA A 243 16.79 -0.69 10.89
CA ALA A 243 17.95 0.17 10.76
C ALA A 243 17.58 1.67 10.69
N SER A 244 16.37 1.97 10.21
CA SER A 244 15.80 3.33 10.19
C SER A 244 15.34 3.82 11.56
N HIS A 245 15.19 2.92 12.54
CA HIS A 245 14.59 3.19 13.85
C HIS A 245 13.20 3.83 13.76
N SER A 246 12.43 3.50 12.71
CA SER A 246 11.11 4.09 12.45
C SER A 246 10.00 3.56 13.37
N GLY A 247 10.33 2.55 14.20
CA GLY A 247 9.37 1.80 15.02
C GLY A 247 8.66 0.67 14.27
N GLN A 248 8.90 0.52 12.96
CA GLN A 248 8.42 -0.59 12.13
C GLN A 248 9.52 -1.02 11.15
N ILE A 249 9.46 -2.26 10.66
CA ILE A 249 10.33 -2.72 9.57
C ILE A 249 9.67 -2.34 8.25
N SER A 250 10.33 -1.48 7.49
CA SER A 250 9.89 -1.09 6.14
C SER A 250 10.04 -2.24 5.13
N TYR A 251 9.38 -2.12 3.99
CA TYR A 251 9.51 -3.11 2.92
C TYR A 251 10.97 -3.32 2.48
N SER A 252 11.76 -2.25 2.34
CA SER A 252 13.17 -2.35 1.95
C SER A 252 14.03 -3.03 3.02
N GLU A 253 13.76 -2.77 4.29
CA GLU A 253 14.45 -3.46 5.40
C GLU A 253 14.08 -4.94 5.46
N TRP A 254 12.80 -5.26 5.24
CA TRP A 254 12.34 -6.65 5.11
C TRP A 254 13.06 -7.37 3.98
N LEU A 255 13.12 -6.79 2.79
CA LEU A 255 13.80 -7.39 1.65
C LEU A 255 15.29 -7.65 1.97
N GLY A 256 15.98 -6.67 2.56
CA GLY A 256 17.39 -6.80 2.93
C GLY A 256 17.66 -7.91 3.96
N ALA A 257 16.73 -8.11 4.91
CA ALA A 257 16.89 -9.10 5.96
C ALA A 257 16.38 -10.50 5.58
N SER A 258 15.37 -10.60 4.71
CA SER A 258 14.72 -11.87 4.34
C SER A 258 15.22 -12.47 3.03
N ALA A 259 16.01 -11.74 2.23
CA ALA A 259 16.56 -12.26 0.98
C ALA A 259 17.43 -13.52 1.21
N PRO A 260 17.33 -14.54 0.32
CA PRO A 260 18.15 -15.75 0.41
C PRO A 260 19.66 -15.46 0.33
N ARG A 261 20.46 -16.39 0.87
CA ARG A 261 21.93 -16.33 0.79
C ARG A 261 22.40 -16.31 -0.67
N GLY A 262 23.35 -15.42 -1.00
CA GLY A 262 24.02 -15.40 -2.30
C GLY A 262 23.55 -14.32 -3.28
N TRP A 263 22.71 -13.39 -2.82
CA TRP A 263 22.61 -12.08 -3.47
C TRP A 263 23.92 -11.34 -3.30
#